data_AF-A0A3M7M860-F1
#
_entry.id   AF-A0A3M7M860-F1
#
_cell.length_a   1.000
_cell.length_b   1.000
_cell.length_c   1.000
_cell.angle_alpha   90.00
_cell.angle_beta   90.00
_cell.angle_gamma   90.00
#
_symmetry.space_group_name_H-M   'P 1'
#
loop_
_entity.id
_entity.type
_entity.pdbx_description
1 polymer ?
#
loop_
_entity_poly.entity_id
_entity_poly.type
_entity_poly.pdbx_seq_one_letter_code
_entity_poly.pdbx_strand_id
1 'polypeptide(L)'
;MKGPNWIHGTDDNPILDLAKETKTVLMNWDGRQSVFDSLGNPMPDEEAAKNTEHVWSIIEQAMKFSNEHSASIPADKSLYNFFEEQVGKMFPADDGKEEEEEDAETQKKKQQTILQMAEMWGAFVGSPIQTQSLKFFWLEECIDGENLFVASTYAKVLAKIAEPALKGAEILFRHTVNKIIADENSSSVTIELDNNRPSMVFDEVVMTAPLGWLKRNPAAFEPPLPPRLQQAIQSLGYGHLDKVYFTFPTAFWDVPTTSSTTPTSSTSTPPASSSTTPQPNRELPPYGRAGDRVGER
;
A
#
# COMPACT_ATOMS: atom_id res chain seq x y z
N MET A 1 14.15 1.85 14.99
CA MET A 1 13.36 0.72 14.44
C MET A 1 13.58 0.71 12.94
N LYS A 2 13.64 -0.45 12.27
CA LYS A 2 13.76 -0.51 10.81
C LYS A 2 12.63 -1.39 10.27
N GLY A 3 12.10 -1.08 9.10
CA GLY A 3 11.04 -1.86 8.45
C GLY A 3 9.61 -1.47 8.88
N PRO A 4 8.64 -2.39 8.85
CA PRO A 4 7.22 -2.09 9.06
C PRO A 4 6.90 -1.72 10.51
N ASN A 5 5.87 -0.89 10.69
CA ASN A 5 5.35 -0.46 12.01
C ASN A 5 3.82 -0.37 12.06
N TRP A 6 3.11 -0.89 11.06
CA TRP A 6 1.64 -0.80 10.99
C TRP A 6 1.06 -2.19 10.72
N ILE A 7 -0.01 -2.52 11.46
CA ILE A 7 -0.93 -3.62 11.14
C ILE A 7 -2.13 -2.95 10.47
N HIS A 8 -2.33 -3.22 9.17
CA HIS A 8 -3.44 -2.67 8.41
C HIS A 8 -4.60 -3.66 8.39
N GLY A 9 -5.77 -3.21 8.88
CA GLY A 9 -6.93 -4.07 9.12
C GLY A 9 -6.73 -5.01 10.31
N THR A 10 -7.79 -5.19 11.10
CA THR A 10 -7.78 -6.06 12.29
C THR A 10 -8.72 -7.25 12.18
N ASP A 11 -9.67 -7.21 11.25
CA ASP A 11 -10.64 -8.28 11.03
C ASP A 11 -9.93 -9.45 10.34
N ASP A 12 -9.99 -10.64 10.94
CA ASP A 12 -9.34 -11.86 10.46
C ASP A 12 -7.85 -11.72 10.09
N ASN A 13 -7.14 -10.74 10.69
CA ASN A 13 -5.73 -10.50 10.42
C ASN A 13 -4.83 -11.40 11.30
N PRO A 14 -4.14 -12.42 10.75
CA PRO A 14 -3.33 -13.35 11.56
C PRO A 14 -2.15 -12.66 12.25
N ILE A 15 -1.71 -11.50 11.73
CA ILE A 15 -0.63 -10.72 12.35
C ILE A 15 -1.10 -10.11 13.68
N LEU A 16 -2.38 -9.74 13.79
CA LEU A 16 -2.94 -9.23 15.03
C LEU A 16 -2.92 -10.30 16.13
N ASP A 17 -3.28 -11.54 15.79
CA ASP A 17 -3.27 -12.65 16.74
C ASP A 17 -1.86 -12.96 17.24
N LEU A 18 -0.88 -12.95 16.34
CA LEU A 18 0.53 -13.08 16.70
C LEU A 18 1.02 -11.90 17.55
N ALA A 19 0.57 -10.68 17.25
CA ALA A 19 0.91 -9.50 18.05
C ALA A 19 0.36 -9.62 19.48
N LYS A 20 -0.88 -10.11 19.64
CA LYS A 20 -1.49 -10.40 20.95
C LYS A 20 -0.73 -11.50 21.68
N GLU A 21 -0.45 -12.63 21.01
CA GLU A 21 0.28 -13.77 21.60
C GLU A 21 1.67 -13.36 22.11
N THR A 22 2.38 -12.59 21.30
CA THR A 22 3.76 -12.15 21.60
C THR A 22 3.83 -10.93 22.52
N LYS A 23 2.68 -10.39 22.94
CA LYS A 23 2.57 -9.16 23.75
C LYS A 23 3.35 -8.01 23.10
N THR A 24 3.14 -7.85 21.79
CA THR A 24 3.66 -6.72 21.02
C THR A 24 2.90 -5.47 21.41
N VAL A 25 3.60 -4.37 21.67
CA VAL A 25 2.97 -3.11 22.08
C VAL A 25 2.33 -2.47 20.85
N LEU A 26 1.01 -2.31 20.91
CA LEU A 26 0.18 -1.70 19.87
C LEU A 26 -0.39 -0.38 20.39
N MET A 27 -0.62 0.55 19.48
CA MET A 27 -1.23 1.85 19.73
C MET A 27 -2.25 2.13 18.64
N ASN A 28 -3.44 2.58 19.04
CA ASN A 28 -4.42 3.10 18.09
C ASN A 28 -4.05 4.56 17.76
N TRP A 29 -4.24 4.95 16.51
CA TRP A 29 -4.04 6.32 16.07
C TRP A 29 -5.34 7.10 16.26
N ASP A 30 -5.31 8.21 16.99
CA ASP A 30 -6.50 8.99 17.32
C ASP A 30 -7.03 9.87 16.18
N GLY A 31 -6.40 9.79 15.00
CA GLY A 31 -6.82 10.51 13.79
C GLY A 31 -6.34 11.95 13.72
N ARG A 32 -5.71 12.50 14.77
CA ARG A 32 -5.28 13.90 14.76
C ARG A 32 -4.14 14.10 13.77
N GLN A 33 -4.29 15.13 12.96
CA GLN A 33 -3.30 15.54 11.96
C GLN A 33 -3.16 17.06 11.97
N SER A 34 -1.95 17.54 11.70
CA SER A 34 -1.67 18.96 11.51
C SER A 34 -0.96 19.11 10.16
N VAL A 35 -1.48 20.01 9.33
CA VAL A 35 -0.95 20.27 7.99
C VAL A 35 -0.22 21.60 8.02
N PHE A 36 0.98 21.63 7.44
CA PHE A 36 1.81 22.83 7.33
C PHE A 36 2.13 23.09 5.87
N ASP A 37 2.21 24.37 5.50
CA ASP A 37 2.70 24.75 4.18
C ASP A 37 4.23 24.60 4.08
N SER A 38 4.78 24.86 2.89
CA SER A 38 6.23 24.76 2.64
C SER A 38 7.08 25.78 3.39
N LEU A 39 6.47 26.81 3.99
CA LEU A 39 7.11 27.82 4.81
C LEU A 39 7.00 27.50 6.32
N GLY A 40 6.31 26.41 6.68
CA GLY A 40 6.09 25.98 8.06
C GLY A 40 4.91 26.67 8.75
N ASN A 41 4.03 27.34 8.01
CA ASN A 41 2.81 27.92 8.59
C ASN A 41 1.74 26.83 8.73
N PRO A 42 1.01 26.75 9.86
CA PRO A 42 -0.06 25.78 10.04
C PRO A 42 -1.28 26.17 9.19
N MET A 43 -1.87 25.17 8.54
CA MET A 43 -3.20 25.26 7.94
C MET A 43 -4.26 25.15 9.06
N PRO A 44 -5.33 25.96 9.03
CA PRO A 44 -6.43 25.82 9.98
C PRO A 44 -7.04 24.41 9.97
N ASP A 45 -7.36 23.86 11.14
CA ASP A 45 -7.82 22.47 11.29
C ASP A 45 -9.05 22.14 10.42
N GLU A 46 -10.00 23.07 10.32
CA GLU A 46 -11.20 22.92 9.49
C GLU A 46 -10.86 22.82 8.00
N GLU A 47 -9.94 23.65 7.53
CA GLU A 47 -9.46 23.65 6.14
C GLU A 47 -8.66 22.38 5.84
N ALA A 48 -7.77 21.98 6.76
CA ALA A 48 -6.98 20.76 6.64
C ALA A 48 -7.86 19.51 6.59
N ALA A 49 -8.88 19.43 7.44
CA ALA A 49 -9.85 18.34 7.44
C ALA A 49 -10.61 18.26 6.12
N LYS A 50 -11.13 19.40 5.63
CA LYS A 50 -11.87 19.47 4.37
C LYS A 50 -11.02 19.07 3.16
N ASN A 51 -9.80 19.58 3.06
CA ASN A 51 -8.89 19.22 1.96
C ASN A 51 -8.50 17.74 2.02
N THR A 52 -8.30 17.19 3.22
CA THR A 52 -8.04 15.76 3.42
C THR A 52 -9.23 14.91 2.95
N GLU A 53 -10.46 15.31 3.29
CA GLU A 53 -11.68 14.65 2.83
C GLU A 53 -11.79 14.65 1.29
N HIS A 54 -11.47 15.77 0.63
CA HIS A 54 -11.42 15.83 -0.83
C HIS A 54 -10.42 14.84 -1.42
N VAL A 55 -9.20 14.76 -0.86
CA VAL A 55 -8.17 13.81 -1.31
C VAL A 55 -8.67 12.37 -1.19
N TRP A 56 -9.20 11.99 -0.03
CA TRP A 56 -9.72 10.63 0.20
C TRP A 56 -10.91 10.30 -0.71
N SER A 57 -11.83 11.25 -0.92
CA SER A 57 -12.95 11.07 -1.83
C SER A 57 -12.49 10.82 -3.26
N ILE A 58 -11.48 11.55 -3.74
CA ILE A 58 -10.92 11.35 -5.09
C ILE A 58 -10.25 9.98 -5.20
N ILE A 59 -9.53 9.54 -4.16
CA ILE A 59 -8.91 8.21 -4.11
C ILE A 59 -9.97 7.11 -4.20
N GLU A 60 -11.04 7.20 -3.41
CA GLU A 60 -12.14 6.23 -3.44
C GLU A 60 -12.82 6.19 -4.82
N GLN A 61 -13.04 7.36 -5.43
CA GLN A 61 -13.56 7.46 -6.80
C GLN A 61 -12.61 6.83 -7.81
N ALA A 62 -11.29 7.02 -7.67
CA ALA A 62 -10.29 6.41 -8.53
C ALA A 62 -10.30 4.88 -8.42
N MET A 63 -10.45 4.34 -7.19
CA MET A 63 -10.56 2.89 -6.96
C MET A 63 -11.79 2.30 -7.67
N LYS A 64 -12.97 2.91 -7.46
CA LYS A 64 -14.21 2.49 -8.13
C LYS A 64 -14.10 2.58 -9.64
N PHE A 65 -13.60 3.71 -10.14
CA PHE A 65 -13.41 3.94 -11.57
C PHE A 65 -12.44 2.93 -12.19
N SER A 66 -11.33 2.63 -11.53
CA SER A 66 -10.38 1.60 -11.97
C SER A 66 -11.03 0.23 -12.05
N ASN A 67 -11.77 -0.18 -11.02
CA ASN A 67 -12.42 -1.49 -10.98
C ASN A 67 -13.47 -1.65 -12.10
N GLU A 68 -14.30 -0.62 -12.31
CA GLU A 68 -15.39 -0.64 -13.30
C GLU A 68 -14.90 -0.47 -14.75
N HIS A 69 -13.78 0.23 -14.97
CA HIS A 69 -13.34 0.67 -16.29
C HIS A 69 -11.91 0.28 -16.65
N SER A 70 -11.24 -0.59 -15.90
CA SER A 70 -9.85 -1.02 -16.14
C SER A 70 -9.56 -1.39 -17.60
N ALA A 71 -10.49 -2.04 -18.30
CA ALA A 71 -10.30 -2.43 -19.70
C ALA A 71 -10.12 -1.21 -20.64
N SER A 72 -10.85 -0.11 -20.42
CA SER A 72 -10.86 1.07 -21.29
C SER A 72 -9.90 2.18 -20.86
N ILE A 73 -9.41 2.17 -19.62
CA ILE A 73 -8.46 3.19 -19.14
C ILE A 73 -7.14 3.07 -19.93
N PRO A 74 -6.61 4.17 -20.50
CA PRO A 74 -5.30 4.20 -21.15
C PRO A 74 -4.18 3.75 -20.20
N ALA A 75 -3.21 2.99 -20.71
CA ALA A 75 -2.15 2.41 -19.87
C ALA A 75 -1.20 3.46 -19.26
N ASP A 76 -1.10 4.62 -19.89
CA ASP A 76 -0.30 5.78 -19.49
C ASP A 76 -1.06 6.77 -18.58
N LYS A 77 -2.37 6.58 -18.37
CA LYS A 77 -3.15 7.44 -17.48
C LYS A 77 -2.78 7.15 -16.02
N SER A 78 -2.21 8.16 -15.36
CA SER A 78 -1.79 8.08 -13.96
C SER A 78 -2.92 8.42 -12.99
N LEU A 79 -2.74 8.06 -11.72
CA LEU A 79 -3.60 8.54 -10.64
C LEU A 79 -3.60 10.08 -10.57
N TYR A 80 -2.44 10.72 -10.77
CA TYR A 80 -2.33 12.18 -10.81
C TYR A 80 -3.23 12.81 -11.88
N ASN A 81 -3.29 12.26 -13.09
CA ASN A 81 -4.16 12.80 -14.14
C ASN A 81 -5.65 12.70 -13.74
N PHE A 82 -6.04 11.65 -13.00
CA PHE A 82 -7.38 11.57 -12.45
C PHE A 82 -7.65 12.65 -11.41
N PHE A 83 -6.67 12.92 -10.53
CA PHE A 83 -6.75 14.02 -9.58
C PHE A 83 -6.93 15.37 -10.27
N GLU A 84 -6.14 15.68 -11.29
CA GLU A 84 -6.29 16.92 -12.08
C GLU A 84 -7.70 17.06 -12.65
N GLU A 85 -8.24 15.98 -13.23
CA GLU A 85 -9.60 15.97 -13.79
C GLU A 85 -10.69 16.17 -12.72
N GLN A 86 -10.57 15.55 -11.54
CA GLN A 86 -11.58 15.69 -10.48
C GLN A 86 -11.51 17.04 -9.80
N VAL A 87 -10.31 17.51 -9.47
CA VAL A 87 -10.10 18.80 -8.83
C VAL A 87 -10.55 19.95 -9.74
N GLY A 88 -10.29 19.87 -11.05
CA GLY A 88 -10.79 20.85 -12.02
C GLY A 88 -12.32 20.90 -12.15
N LYS A 89 -13.02 19.78 -11.89
CA LYS A 89 -14.49 19.74 -11.84
C LYS A 89 -15.05 20.30 -10.53
N MET A 90 -14.36 20.06 -9.41
CA MET A 90 -14.80 20.52 -8.08
C MET A 90 -14.64 22.03 -7.92
N PHE A 91 -13.61 22.61 -8.53
CA PHE A 91 -13.24 24.02 -8.40
C PHE A 91 -13.00 24.65 -9.78
N PRO A 92 -14.03 24.83 -10.61
CA PRO A 92 -13.85 25.36 -11.97
C PRO A 92 -13.24 26.77 -11.94
N ALA A 93 -12.36 27.06 -12.90
CA ALA A 93 -11.55 28.27 -12.92
C ALA A 93 -12.23 29.47 -13.62
N ASP A 94 -13.54 29.68 -13.41
CA ASP A 94 -14.46 30.65 -14.07
C ASP A 94 -15.23 30.06 -15.27
N ASP A 95 -16.56 29.91 -15.14
CA ASP A 95 -17.50 29.61 -16.23
C ASP A 95 -18.36 30.80 -16.66
N GLY A 96 -17.95 32.03 -16.32
CA GLY A 96 -18.56 33.27 -16.77
C GLY A 96 -19.96 33.51 -16.21
N LYS A 97 -20.31 32.93 -15.06
CA LYS A 97 -21.61 33.11 -14.42
C LYS A 97 -21.47 34.01 -13.18
N GLU A 98 -22.16 35.14 -13.23
CA GLU A 98 -22.07 36.27 -12.28
C GLU A 98 -22.68 36.02 -10.88
N GLU A 99 -22.74 34.79 -10.37
CA GLU A 99 -23.35 34.51 -9.06
C GLU A 99 -22.35 33.88 -8.08
N GLU A 100 -21.86 34.72 -7.16
CA GLU A 100 -21.15 34.37 -5.91
C GLU A 100 -19.76 33.69 -6.01
N GLU A 101 -19.05 33.83 -7.13
CA GLU A 101 -17.74 33.18 -7.32
C GLU A 101 -16.61 33.84 -6.50
N GLU A 102 -15.96 33.05 -5.63
CA GLU A 102 -14.57 33.31 -5.22
C GLU A 102 -13.71 33.50 -6.47
N ASP A 103 -12.78 34.45 -6.46
CA ASP A 103 -11.98 34.78 -7.65
C ASP A 103 -11.24 33.56 -8.23
N ALA A 104 -11.02 33.56 -9.55
CA ALA A 104 -10.39 32.44 -10.27
C ALA A 104 -9.01 32.05 -9.69
N GLU A 105 -8.31 33.01 -9.06
CA GLU A 105 -7.05 32.77 -8.37
C GLU A 105 -7.24 31.93 -7.11
N THR A 106 -8.30 32.18 -6.34
CA THR A 106 -8.69 31.41 -5.16
C THR A 106 -9.04 29.97 -5.53
N GLN A 107 -9.80 29.75 -6.61
CA GLN A 107 -10.12 28.39 -7.07
C GLN A 107 -8.86 27.64 -7.48
N LYS A 108 -8.00 28.27 -8.27
CA LYS A 108 -6.71 27.69 -8.68
C LYS A 108 -5.83 27.34 -7.49
N LYS A 109 -5.81 28.18 -6.44
CA LYS A 109 -5.09 27.89 -5.19
C LYS A 109 -5.66 26.68 -4.46
N LYS A 110 -6.98 26.53 -4.39
CA LYS A 110 -7.63 25.33 -3.83
C LYS A 110 -7.25 24.07 -4.60
N GLN A 111 -7.28 24.15 -5.94
CA GLN A 111 -6.86 23.03 -6.78
C GLN A 111 -5.42 22.60 -6.48
N GLN A 112 -4.49 23.55 -6.47
CA GLN A 112 -3.07 23.29 -6.19
C GLN A 112 -2.85 22.70 -4.80
N THR A 113 -3.59 23.18 -3.80
CA THR A 113 -3.49 22.69 -2.42
C THR A 113 -3.88 21.22 -2.34
N ILE A 114 -5.01 20.83 -2.95
CA ILE A 114 -5.47 19.43 -2.97
C ILE A 114 -4.50 18.54 -3.75
N LEU A 115 -4.00 19.01 -4.90
CA LEU A 115 -3.01 18.27 -5.69
C LEU A 115 -1.71 18.04 -4.91
N GLN A 116 -1.24 19.03 -4.15
CA GLN A 116 -0.08 18.87 -3.27
C GLN A 116 -0.36 17.91 -2.12
N MET A 117 -1.53 18.00 -1.49
CA MET A 117 -1.92 17.08 -0.43
C MET A 117 -2.09 15.63 -0.93
N ALA A 118 -2.44 15.43 -2.20
CA ALA A 118 -2.53 14.11 -2.82
C ALA A 118 -1.19 13.36 -2.84
N GLU A 119 -0.04 14.06 -2.79
CA GLU A 119 1.28 13.43 -2.67
C GLU A 119 1.43 12.58 -1.41
N MET A 120 0.64 12.86 -0.36
CA MET A 120 0.57 12.04 0.84
C MET A 120 0.29 10.57 0.49
N TRP A 121 -0.57 10.30 -0.50
CA TRP A 121 -0.85 8.95 -0.96
C TRP A 121 0.41 8.23 -1.45
N GLY A 122 1.35 8.95 -2.06
CA GLY A 122 2.62 8.40 -2.48
C GLY A 122 3.46 7.87 -1.31
N ALA A 123 3.33 8.45 -0.11
CA ALA A 123 3.97 7.96 1.10
C ALA A 123 3.33 6.67 1.66
N PHE A 124 2.04 6.42 1.39
CA PHE A 124 1.37 5.17 1.75
C PHE A 124 1.83 4.02 0.85
N VAL A 125 1.91 4.26 -0.46
CA VAL A 125 2.23 3.21 -1.46
C VAL A 125 3.74 3.07 -1.71
N GLY A 126 4.53 4.10 -1.39
CA GLY A 126 5.97 4.15 -1.67
C GLY A 126 6.30 4.50 -3.14
N SER A 127 5.39 5.19 -3.84
CA SER A 127 5.59 5.64 -5.23
C SER A 127 4.82 6.93 -5.49
N PRO A 128 5.36 7.90 -6.25
CA PRO A 128 4.64 9.13 -6.60
C PRO A 128 3.34 8.85 -7.36
N ILE A 129 2.32 9.67 -7.15
CA ILE A 129 0.98 9.48 -7.75
C ILE A 129 0.98 9.65 -9.29
N GLN A 130 2.01 10.29 -9.83
CA GLN A 130 2.23 10.47 -11.27
C GLN A 130 2.67 9.18 -11.97
N THR A 131 3.28 8.24 -11.23
CA THR A 131 3.76 6.97 -11.81
C THR A 131 2.83 5.81 -11.50
N GLN A 132 1.88 6.00 -10.58
CA GLN A 132 0.86 5.00 -10.25
C GLN A 132 -0.19 4.92 -11.37
N SER A 133 -0.45 3.71 -11.85
CA SER A 133 -1.42 3.48 -12.93
C SER A 133 -2.85 3.66 -12.42
N LEU A 134 -3.64 4.52 -13.07
CA LEU A 134 -5.08 4.58 -12.81
C LEU A 134 -5.77 3.30 -13.29
N LYS A 135 -5.31 2.72 -14.39
CA LYS A 135 -5.90 1.51 -15.01
C LYS A 135 -5.96 0.35 -14.01
N PHE A 136 -4.90 0.19 -13.24
CA PHE A 136 -4.68 -0.90 -12.29
C PHE A 136 -4.59 -0.38 -10.85
N PHE A 137 -5.29 0.72 -10.55
CA PHE A 137 -5.17 1.37 -9.25
C PHE A 137 -5.72 0.51 -8.11
N TRP A 138 -6.75 -0.31 -8.39
CA TRP A 138 -7.32 -1.22 -7.41
C TRP A 138 -7.24 -2.67 -7.89
N LEU A 139 -6.20 -3.38 -7.44
CA LEU A 139 -5.98 -4.80 -7.72
C LEU A 139 -6.01 -5.67 -6.45
N GLU A 140 -6.22 -5.07 -5.29
CA GLU A 140 -6.18 -5.74 -3.99
C GLU A 140 -7.43 -5.38 -3.17
N GLU A 141 -7.88 -6.31 -2.33
CA GLU A 141 -8.89 -6.03 -1.31
C GLU A 141 -8.18 -5.70 0.00
N CYS A 142 -8.63 -4.65 0.68
CA CYS A 142 -8.13 -4.33 2.01
C CYS A 142 -8.74 -5.26 3.05
N ILE A 143 -7.96 -5.52 4.11
CA ILE A 143 -8.47 -6.16 5.32
C ILE A 143 -9.21 -5.07 6.12
N ASP A 144 -10.45 -5.37 6.51
CA ASP A 144 -11.29 -4.47 7.30
C ASP A 144 -10.82 -4.32 8.75
N GLY A 145 -11.40 -3.35 9.46
CA GLY A 145 -11.10 -3.04 10.86
C GLY A 145 -10.04 -1.96 11.05
N GLU A 146 -9.63 -1.77 12.29
CA GLU A 146 -8.70 -0.69 12.69
C GLU A 146 -7.30 -0.84 12.08
N ASN A 147 -6.60 0.29 11.91
CA ASN A 147 -5.17 0.32 11.58
C ASN A 147 -4.37 0.58 12.86
N LEU A 148 -3.54 -0.37 13.27
CA LEU A 148 -2.80 -0.28 14.53
C LEU A 148 -1.31 0.01 14.30
N PHE A 149 -0.78 0.95 15.07
CA PHE A 149 0.65 1.22 15.11
C PHE A 149 1.37 0.27 16.06
N VAL A 150 2.41 -0.38 15.56
CA VAL A 150 3.33 -1.20 16.36
C VAL A 150 4.35 -0.29 17.02
N ALA A 151 4.01 0.19 18.23
CA ALA A 151 4.82 1.11 19.04
C ALA A 151 6.14 0.51 19.52
N SER A 152 6.25 -0.81 19.50
CA SER A 152 7.50 -1.54 19.72
C SER A 152 8.16 -1.91 18.38
N THR A 153 8.37 -3.19 18.10
CA THR A 153 8.88 -3.66 16.80
C THR A 153 8.23 -5.00 16.46
N TYR A 154 8.25 -5.37 15.17
CA TYR A 154 7.84 -6.70 14.72
C TYR A 154 8.77 -7.84 15.17
N ALA A 155 9.88 -7.57 15.87
CA ALA A 155 10.89 -8.59 16.19
C ALA A 155 10.33 -9.82 16.91
N LYS A 156 9.39 -9.62 17.87
CA LYS A 156 8.77 -10.74 18.59
C LYS A 156 7.81 -11.55 17.72
N VAL A 157 7.01 -10.87 16.90
CA VAL A 157 6.12 -11.50 15.91
C VAL A 157 6.94 -12.31 14.92
N LEU A 158 8.02 -11.75 14.38
CA LEU A 158 8.93 -12.45 13.46
C LEU A 158 9.61 -13.65 14.13
N ALA A 159 10.07 -13.50 15.37
CA ALA A 159 10.66 -14.61 16.11
C ALA A 159 9.65 -15.77 16.25
N LYS A 160 8.38 -15.46 16.54
CA LYS A 160 7.30 -16.44 16.64
C LYS A 160 7.04 -17.14 15.29
N ILE A 161 6.90 -16.38 14.21
CA ILE A 161 6.70 -16.90 12.84
C ILE A 161 7.87 -17.80 12.42
N ALA A 162 9.10 -17.43 12.79
CA ALA A 162 10.30 -18.17 12.42
C ALA A 162 10.50 -19.46 13.22
N GLU A 163 9.81 -19.69 14.34
CA GLU A 163 10.04 -20.86 15.19
C GLU A 163 9.96 -22.20 14.46
N PRO A 164 8.95 -22.49 13.61
CA PRO A 164 8.89 -23.77 12.91
C PRO A 164 10.07 -23.98 11.97
N ALA A 165 10.45 -22.93 11.23
CA ALA A 165 11.61 -22.98 10.34
C ALA A 165 12.92 -23.16 11.11
N LEU A 166 13.11 -22.45 12.23
CA LEU A 166 14.30 -22.58 13.07
C LEU A 166 14.43 -23.96 13.74
N LYS A 167 13.32 -24.64 14.00
CA LYS A 167 13.29 -25.99 14.59
C LYS A 167 13.45 -27.09 13.54
N GLY A 168 12.92 -26.89 12.33
CA GLY A 168 12.75 -27.95 11.34
C GLY A 168 13.55 -27.79 10.04
N ALA A 169 14.19 -26.66 9.79
CA ALA A 169 14.93 -26.39 8.57
C ALA A 169 16.38 -26.00 8.84
N GLU A 170 17.26 -26.34 7.90
CA GLU A 170 18.62 -25.83 7.85
C GLU A 170 18.61 -24.41 7.27
N ILE A 171 19.08 -23.42 8.04
CA ILE A 171 19.10 -22.01 7.63
C ILE A 171 20.53 -21.57 7.36
N LEU A 172 20.83 -21.35 6.08
CA LEU A 172 22.16 -21.00 5.61
C LEU A 172 22.29 -19.49 5.37
N PHE A 173 22.72 -18.76 6.40
CA PHE A 173 23.05 -17.33 6.25
C PHE A 173 24.32 -17.14 5.42
N ARG A 174 24.43 -16.00 4.72
CA ARG A 174 25.59 -15.66 3.86
C ARG A 174 25.84 -16.68 2.74
N HIS A 175 24.78 -17.30 2.25
CA HIS A 175 24.77 -18.15 1.07
C HIS A 175 23.95 -17.42 0.00
N THR A 176 24.58 -16.48 -0.69
CA THR A 176 23.89 -15.71 -1.74
C THR A 176 23.75 -16.59 -2.97
N VAL A 177 22.52 -16.82 -3.42
CA VAL A 177 22.23 -17.51 -4.68
C VAL A 177 22.63 -16.59 -5.84
N ASN A 178 23.49 -17.10 -6.72
CA ASN A 178 23.92 -16.41 -7.95
C ASN A 178 23.16 -16.95 -9.17
N LYS A 179 22.93 -18.26 -9.21
CA LYS A 179 22.28 -18.92 -10.35
C LYS A 179 21.36 -20.06 -9.91
N ILE A 180 20.26 -20.20 -10.63
CA ILE A 180 19.23 -21.20 -10.46
C ILE A 180 19.12 -21.92 -11.79
N ILE A 181 19.56 -23.18 -11.83
CA ILE A 181 19.66 -23.98 -13.04
C ILE A 181 18.66 -25.12 -12.94
N ALA A 182 17.61 -25.09 -13.74
CA ALA A 182 16.68 -26.19 -13.93
C ALA A 182 17.02 -26.89 -15.25
N ASP A 183 17.30 -28.19 -15.21
CA ASP A 183 17.52 -28.98 -16.41
C ASP A 183 16.19 -29.59 -16.86
N GLU A 184 15.74 -29.28 -18.08
CA GLU A 184 14.48 -29.79 -18.63
C GLU A 184 14.45 -31.33 -18.75
N ASN A 185 15.61 -31.98 -18.72
CA ASN A 185 15.75 -33.45 -18.79
C ASN A 185 15.91 -34.10 -17.42
N SER A 186 15.99 -33.31 -16.34
CA SER A 186 16.21 -33.77 -14.97
C SER A 186 15.08 -33.28 -14.06
N SER A 187 14.72 -34.07 -13.05
CA SER A 187 13.74 -33.65 -12.04
C SER A 187 14.38 -32.85 -10.90
N SER A 188 15.52 -32.19 -11.15
CA SER A 188 16.27 -31.48 -10.11
C SER A 188 16.69 -30.09 -10.53
N VAL A 189 16.89 -29.24 -9.54
CA VAL A 189 17.31 -27.84 -9.66
C VAL A 189 18.65 -27.68 -8.97
N THR A 190 19.64 -27.15 -9.69
CA THR A 190 20.96 -26.82 -9.17
C THR A 190 21.04 -25.35 -8.79
N ILE A 191 21.51 -25.06 -7.58
CA ILE A 191 21.72 -23.73 -7.03
C ILE A 191 23.21 -23.45 -6.98
N GLU A 192 23.67 -22.48 -7.76
CA GLU A 192 25.02 -21.95 -7.66
C GLU A 192 25.06 -20.78 -6.68
N LEU A 193 26.03 -20.86 -5.77
CA LEU A 193 26.22 -19.89 -4.71
C LEU A 193 27.39 -18.96 -5.05
N ASP A 194 27.42 -17.80 -4.40
CA ASP A 194 28.57 -16.89 -4.47
C ASP A 194 29.85 -17.49 -3.88
N ASN A 195 30.98 -16.77 -4.04
CA ASN A 195 32.25 -17.04 -3.37
C ASN A 195 32.85 -18.44 -3.64
N ASN A 196 32.63 -19.01 -4.82
CA ASN A 196 33.12 -20.34 -5.22
C ASN A 196 32.71 -21.47 -4.25
N ARG A 197 31.56 -21.32 -3.58
CA ARG A 197 31.00 -22.39 -2.76
C ARG A 197 30.51 -23.54 -3.65
N PRO A 198 30.51 -24.78 -3.15
CA PRO A 198 29.90 -25.90 -3.87
C PRO A 198 28.43 -25.60 -4.20
N SER A 199 28.00 -26.01 -5.38
CA SER A 199 26.59 -25.96 -5.76
C SER A 199 25.77 -26.93 -4.90
N MET A 200 24.49 -26.61 -4.77
CA MET A 200 23.52 -27.44 -4.05
C MET A 200 22.47 -27.94 -5.04
N VAL A 201 21.94 -29.14 -4.83
CA VAL A 201 20.94 -29.76 -5.71
C VAL A 201 19.70 -30.09 -4.90
N PHE A 202 18.53 -29.76 -5.44
CA PHE A 202 17.23 -29.97 -4.82
C PHE A 202 16.23 -30.50 -5.84
N ASP A 203 15.19 -31.19 -5.38
CA ASP A 203 14.07 -31.60 -6.25
C ASP A 203 13.19 -30.39 -6.63
N GLU A 204 12.99 -29.47 -5.69
CA GLU A 204 12.18 -28.27 -5.87
C GLU A 204 12.80 -27.04 -5.19
N VAL A 205 12.49 -25.85 -5.72
CA VAL A 205 12.99 -24.57 -5.19
C VAL A 205 11.85 -23.56 -5.11
N VAL A 206 11.61 -23.03 -3.91
CA VAL A 206 10.69 -21.89 -3.69
C VAL A 206 11.51 -20.63 -3.48
N MET A 207 11.22 -19.59 -4.26
CA MET A 207 11.94 -18.32 -4.20
C MET A 207 11.04 -17.22 -3.64
N THR A 208 11.52 -16.56 -2.59
CA THR A 208 10.88 -15.39 -1.96
C THR A 208 11.74 -14.13 -2.08
N ALA A 209 12.51 -14.03 -3.18
CA ALA A 209 13.38 -12.88 -3.43
C ALA A 209 12.54 -11.60 -3.68
N PRO A 210 12.97 -10.42 -3.19
CA PRO A 210 12.24 -9.18 -3.42
C PRO A 210 12.10 -8.88 -4.93
N LEU A 211 10.98 -8.28 -5.33
CA LEU A 211 10.73 -7.88 -6.73
C LEU A 211 11.88 -7.07 -7.34
N GLY A 212 12.46 -6.14 -6.57
CA GLY A 212 13.62 -5.35 -7.01
C GLY A 212 14.86 -6.20 -7.33
N TRP A 213 15.04 -7.36 -6.68
CA TRP A 213 16.10 -8.30 -7.03
C TRP A 213 15.77 -9.00 -8.35
N LEU A 214 14.52 -9.45 -8.55
CA LEU A 214 14.09 -10.10 -9.80
C LEU A 214 14.25 -9.20 -11.03
N LYS A 215 13.91 -7.92 -10.90
CA LYS A 215 14.09 -6.92 -11.97
C LYS A 215 15.56 -6.75 -12.37
N ARG A 216 16.50 -6.88 -11.43
CA ARG A 216 17.94 -6.68 -11.66
C ARG A 216 18.70 -7.94 -12.07
N ASN A 217 18.15 -9.12 -11.79
CA ASN A 217 18.87 -10.39 -11.98
C ASN A 217 18.11 -11.37 -12.89
N PRO A 218 17.66 -10.98 -14.10
CA PRO A 218 16.99 -11.91 -15.01
C PRO A 218 17.91 -13.05 -15.47
N ALA A 219 19.23 -12.81 -15.49
CA ALA A 219 20.24 -13.79 -15.87
C ALA A 219 20.56 -14.82 -14.76
N ALA A 220 19.95 -14.69 -13.58
CA ALA A 220 20.10 -15.68 -12.52
C ALA A 220 19.34 -16.99 -12.82
N PHE A 221 18.46 -17.02 -13.82
CA PHE A 221 17.66 -18.19 -14.18
C PHE A 221 18.18 -18.84 -15.46
N GLU A 222 18.41 -20.15 -15.40
CA GLU A 222 18.74 -21.00 -16.54
C GLU A 222 17.83 -22.24 -16.54
N PRO A 223 16.95 -22.44 -17.54
CA PRO A 223 16.64 -21.50 -18.62
C PRO A 223 16.03 -20.18 -18.09
N PRO A 224 16.04 -19.10 -18.90
CA PRO A 224 15.39 -17.85 -18.53
C PRO A 224 13.92 -18.06 -18.15
N LEU A 225 13.41 -17.25 -17.21
CA LEU A 225 11.99 -17.28 -16.85
C LEU A 225 11.10 -17.14 -18.09
N PRO A 226 9.91 -17.77 -18.14
CA PRO A 226 8.98 -17.61 -19.25
C PRO A 226 8.70 -16.14 -19.58
N PRO A 227 8.57 -15.75 -20.86
CA PRO A 227 8.37 -14.35 -21.26
C PRO A 227 7.22 -13.65 -20.53
N ARG A 228 6.13 -14.37 -20.25
CA ARG A 228 4.98 -13.85 -19.47
C ARG A 228 5.38 -13.39 -18.06
N LEU A 229 6.23 -14.14 -17.37
CA LEU A 229 6.71 -13.79 -16.03
C LEU A 229 7.71 -12.63 -16.09
N GLN A 230 8.60 -12.62 -17.10
CA GLN A 230 9.51 -11.50 -17.30
C GLN A 230 8.74 -10.19 -17.52
N GLN A 231 7.70 -10.21 -18.37
CA GLN A 231 6.85 -9.05 -18.62
C GLN A 231 6.15 -8.59 -17.33
N ALA A 232 5.56 -9.51 -16.56
CA ALA A 232 4.93 -9.18 -15.28
C ALA A 232 5.90 -8.53 -14.29
N ILE A 233 7.12 -9.10 -14.14
CA ILE A 233 8.17 -8.53 -13.30
C ILE A 233 8.52 -7.11 -13.75
N GLN A 234 8.57 -6.84 -15.05
CA GLN A 234 8.89 -5.50 -15.57
C GLN A 234 7.74 -4.52 -15.41
N SER A 235 6.49 -4.95 -15.58
CA SER A 235 5.30 -4.10 -15.49
C SER A 235 4.97 -3.65 -14.06
N LEU A 236 5.34 -4.42 -13.03
CA LEU A 236 5.08 -4.02 -11.64
C LEU A 236 6.05 -2.93 -11.17
N GLY A 237 5.53 -1.90 -10.50
CA GLY A 237 6.36 -0.90 -9.83
C GLY A 237 7.13 -1.50 -8.64
N TYR A 238 8.30 -0.95 -8.32
CA TYR A 238 9.03 -1.29 -7.10
C TYR A 238 9.17 -0.04 -6.24
N GLY A 239 8.21 0.15 -5.34
CA GLY A 239 8.16 1.30 -4.45
C GLY A 239 9.32 1.33 -3.45
N HIS A 240 9.64 2.52 -2.97
CA HIS A 240 10.64 2.73 -1.93
C HIS A 240 10.18 3.83 -0.98
N LEU A 241 10.36 3.58 0.31
CA LEU A 241 10.11 4.54 1.37
C LEU A 241 11.22 4.41 2.41
N ASP A 242 11.88 5.53 2.69
CA ASP A 242 12.89 5.60 3.73
C ASP A 242 12.30 6.21 5.01
N LYS A 243 12.82 5.76 6.15
CA LYS A 243 12.45 6.28 7.47
C LYS A 243 13.64 6.98 8.08
N VAL A 244 13.45 8.24 8.46
CA VAL A 244 14.44 9.01 9.23
C VAL A 244 13.92 9.18 10.65
N TYR A 245 14.79 8.96 11.63
CA TYR A 245 14.47 9.10 13.05
C TYR A 245 15.30 10.23 13.64
N PHE A 246 14.63 11.21 14.23
CA PHE A 246 15.26 12.30 14.96
C PHE A 246 15.01 12.14 16.45
N THR A 247 16.04 12.30 17.26
CA THR A 247 15.92 12.35 18.72
C THR A 247 16.16 13.78 19.18
N PHE A 248 15.21 14.34 19.89
CA PHE A 248 15.28 15.68 20.46
C PHE A 248 15.34 15.61 21.99
N PRO A 249 15.98 16.57 22.67
CA PRO A 249 15.99 16.61 24.13
C PRO A 249 14.60 16.75 24.77
N THR A 250 13.67 17.39 24.06
CA THR A 250 12.29 17.66 24.50
C THR A 250 11.33 17.59 23.31
N ALA A 251 10.07 17.22 23.56
CA ALA A 251 9.00 17.28 22.57
C ALA A 251 8.52 18.73 22.36
N PHE A 252 9.34 19.55 21.70
CA PHE A 252 9.05 20.98 21.51
C PHE A 252 7.79 21.26 20.66
N TRP A 253 7.31 20.24 19.93
CA TRP A 253 6.06 20.28 19.16
C TRP A 253 4.82 20.05 20.03
N ASP A 254 4.97 19.58 21.28
CA ASP A 254 3.89 19.41 22.24
C ASP A 254 3.60 20.74 22.94
N VAL A 255 3.06 21.69 22.18
CA VAL A 255 2.64 23.00 22.73
C VAL A 255 1.20 22.84 23.22
N PRO A 256 0.90 23.11 24.51
CA PRO A 256 -0.47 23.05 24.99
C PRO A 256 -1.31 24.08 24.24
N THR A 257 -2.28 23.59 23.47
CA THR A 257 -3.29 24.43 22.83
C THR A 257 -4.01 25.20 23.93
N THR A 258 -3.81 26.50 24.02
CA THR A 258 -4.55 27.36 24.95
C THR A 258 -6.02 27.36 24.54
N SER A 259 -6.79 26.48 25.19
CA SER A 259 -8.24 26.42 25.35
C SER A 259 -9.07 27.43 24.54
N SER A 260 -9.76 26.96 23.51
CA SER A 260 -11.13 27.42 23.26
C SER A 260 -12.07 26.54 24.08
N THR A 261 -12.85 27.19 24.93
CA THR A 261 -13.79 26.56 25.86
C THR A 261 -15.01 26.06 25.09
N THR A 262 -15.30 24.75 25.12
CA THR A 262 -16.64 24.23 24.80
C THR A 262 -16.95 23.00 25.68
N PRO A 263 -18.20 22.84 26.15
CA PRO A 263 -18.51 22.11 27.36
C PRO A 263 -18.64 20.59 27.14
N THR A 264 -18.42 19.85 28.22
CA THR A 264 -18.74 18.44 28.39
C THR A 264 -20.14 18.08 27.85
N SER A 265 -20.22 17.19 26.87
CA SER A 265 -21.11 16.02 26.90
C SER A 265 -21.07 15.17 25.62
N SER A 266 -21.29 13.87 25.84
CA SER A 266 -21.63 12.80 24.90
C SER A 266 -20.48 12.12 24.14
N THR A 267 -20.35 10.83 24.43
CA THR A 267 -19.71 9.78 23.64
C THR A 267 -20.22 9.87 22.19
N SER A 268 -19.48 10.56 21.33
CA SER A 268 -19.62 10.42 19.89
C SER A 268 -18.58 9.40 19.44
N THR A 269 -19.07 8.22 19.07
CA THR A 269 -18.33 7.26 18.25
C THR A 269 -17.65 8.02 17.10
N PRO A 270 -16.36 7.82 16.84
CA PRO A 270 -15.75 8.30 15.60
C PRO A 270 -16.59 7.78 14.42
N PRO A 271 -16.76 8.52 13.32
CA PRO A 271 -17.20 7.87 12.10
C PRO A 271 -16.21 6.74 11.86
N ALA A 272 -16.73 5.52 11.68
CA ALA A 272 -15.92 4.36 11.34
C ALA A 272 -14.89 4.83 10.30
N SER A 273 -13.61 4.58 10.57
CA SER A 273 -12.57 4.69 9.55
C SER A 273 -13.16 4.04 8.31
N SER A 274 -13.43 4.86 7.29
CA SER A 274 -14.28 4.49 6.16
C SER A 274 -13.75 3.18 5.59
N SER A 275 -14.49 2.10 5.85
CA SER A 275 -14.30 0.82 5.20
C SER A 275 -14.49 1.07 3.71
N THR A 276 -13.42 1.02 2.95
CA THR A 276 -13.38 1.29 1.51
C THR A 276 -13.92 0.10 0.71
N THR A 277 -15.08 -0.44 1.11
CA THR A 277 -15.69 -1.60 0.45
C THR A 277 -17.12 -1.27 0.01
N PRO A 278 -17.39 -1.12 -1.30
CA PRO A 278 -18.76 -1.13 -1.79
C PRO A 278 -19.37 -2.52 -1.52
N GLN A 279 -20.53 -2.57 -0.87
CA GLN A 279 -21.21 -3.83 -0.60
C GLN A 279 -21.51 -4.59 -1.91
N PRO A 280 -21.22 -5.90 -2.00
CA PRO A 280 -21.60 -6.69 -3.15
C PRO A 280 -23.11 -6.96 -3.09
N ASN A 281 -23.88 -6.14 -3.78
CA ASN A 281 -25.28 -6.41 -4.04
C ASN A 281 -25.39 -7.36 -5.24
N ARG A 282 -25.14 -8.66 -5.06
CA ARG A 282 -25.70 -9.74 -5.91
C ARG A 282 -25.32 -11.13 -5.40
N GLU A 283 -26.36 -11.93 -5.12
CA GLU A 283 -26.26 -13.39 -5.12
C GLU A 283 -25.72 -13.86 -6.48
N LEU A 284 -24.59 -14.57 -6.48
CA LEU A 284 -24.11 -15.33 -7.63
C LEU A 284 -24.67 -16.76 -7.55
N PRO A 285 -25.12 -17.36 -8.66
CA PRO A 285 -25.62 -18.73 -8.67
C PRO A 285 -24.50 -19.75 -8.45
N PRO A 286 -24.79 -20.94 -7.91
CA PRO A 286 -23.76 -21.90 -7.54
C PRO A 286 -23.02 -22.44 -8.77
N TYR A 287 -21.68 -22.40 -8.72
CA TYR A 287 -20.80 -23.02 -9.70
C TYR A 287 -21.03 -24.54 -9.74
N GLY A 288 -21.42 -25.04 -10.92
CA GLY A 288 -21.52 -26.46 -11.23
C GLY A 288 -20.12 -27.10 -11.28
N ARG A 289 -19.96 -28.23 -10.60
CA ARG A 289 -18.77 -29.08 -10.66
C ARG A 289 -18.53 -29.54 -12.10
N ALA A 290 -17.34 -29.26 -12.63
CA ALA A 290 -16.82 -29.96 -13.80
C ALA A 290 -16.41 -31.37 -13.37
N GLY A 291 -17.29 -32.34 -13.61
CA GLY A 291 -17.05 -33.76 -13.49
C GLY A 291 -17.97 -34.49 -14.46
N ASP A 292 -17.40 -35.44 -15.19
CA ASP A 292 -18.03 -36.42 -16.08
C ASP A 292 -18.53 -35.94 -17.46
N ARG A 293 -17.66 -36.09 -18.47
CA ARG A 293 -18.06 -36.69 -19.75
C ARG A 293 -17.01 -37.68 -20.23
N VAL A 294 -17.20 -38.93 -19.84
CA VAL A 294 -16.81 -40.12 -20.61
C VAL A 294 -18.00 -40.48 -21.50
N GLY A 295 -17.77 -40.76 -22.78
CA GLY A 295 -18.66 -41.63 -23.55
C GLY A 295 -19.28 -41.06 -24.83
N GLU A 296 -18.80 -41.64 -25.93
CA GLU A 296 -19.55 -42.13 -27.10
C GLU A 296 -19.76 -41.25 -28.36
N ARG A 297 -19.07 -41.75 -29.39
CA ARG A 297 -19.26 -41.69 -30.86
C ARG A 297 -18.66 -40.53 -31.63
#